data_AF-A0A0U1QQI6-F1
#
_entry.id   AF-A0A0U1QQI6-F1
#
_cell.length_a   1.000
_cell.length_b   1.000
_cell.length_c   1.000
_cell.angle_alpha   90.00
_cell.angle_beta   90.00
_cell.angle_gamma   90.00
#
_symmetry.space_group_name_H-M   'P 1'
#
loop_
_entity.id
_entity.type
_entity.pdbx_description
1 polymer ?
#
loop_
_entity_poly.entity_id
_entity_poly.type
_entity_poly.pdbx_seq_one_letter_code
_entity_poly.pdbx_strand_id
1 'polypeptide(L)' 'MDYELTPKLLPGKILEVTEREVKVTLKGRMGIITVPLRCVLTDQPLHVGLKIQVYLSYIQVV' A
#
# COMPACT_ATOMS: atom_id res chain seq x y z
N MET A 1 -2.19 -24.46 -0.20
CA MET A 1 -1.23 -24.30 -1.30
C MET A 1 0.02 -23.74 -0.67
N ASP A 2 1.12 -24.48 -0.71
CA ASP A 2 2.38 -23.98 -0.15
C ASP A 2 2.98 -23.03 -1.19
N TYR A 3 2.94 -21.73 -0.89
CA TYR A 3 3.41 -20.68 -1.78
C TYR A 3 4.54 -19.90 -1.09
N GLU A 4 5.72 -19.88 -1.73
CA GLU A 4 6.84 -19.05 -1.27
C GLU A 4 6.68 -17.61 -1.75
N LEU A 5 6.60 -16.67 -0.79
CA LEU A 5 6.48 -15.26 -1.10
C LEU A 5 7.77 -14.73 -1.73
N THR A 6 7.68 -14.24 -2.97
CA THR A 6 8.74 -13.43 -3.58
C THR A 6 8.37 -11.95 -3.43
N PRO A 7 8.93 -11.21 -2.45
CA PRO A 7 8.57 -9.82 -2.23
C PRO A 7 8.97 -8.97 -3.44
N LYS A 8 7.99 -8.25 -3.98
CA LYS A 8 8.23 -7.25 -5.03
C LYS A 8 7.76 -5.90 -4.55
N LEU A 9 8.60 -4.91 -4.79
CA LEU A 9 8.31 -3.55 -4.44
C LEU A 9 7.45 -2.91 -5.53
N LEU A 10 6.24 -2.52 -5.16
CA LEU A 10 5.25 -1.98 -6.08
C LEU A 10 5.14 -0.46 -5.90
N PRO A 11 5.37 0.33 -6.96
CA PRO A 11 5.23 1.78 -6.89
C PRO A 11 3.76 2.19 -6.97
N GLY A 12 3.43 3.30 -6.33
CA GLY A 12 2.06 3.82 -6.30
C GLY A 12 1.98 5.30 -5.95
N LYS A 13 0.75 5.77 -5.68
CA LYS A 13 0.48 7.11 -5.18
C LYS A 13 -0.63 7.14 -4.14
N ILE A 14 -0.58 8.08 -3.21
CA ILE A 14 -1.67 8.37 -2.27
C ILE A 14 -2.83 9.01 -3.02
N LEU A 15 -4.02 8.45 -2.83
CA LEU A 15 -5.29 8.98 -3.33
C LEU A 15 -6.06 9.75 -2.24
N GLU A 16 -6.00 9.29 -1.00
CA GLU A 16 -6.76 9.84 0.12
C GLU A 16 -6.01 9.58 1.43
N VAL A 17 -6.08 10.54 2.36
CA VAL A 17 -5.56 10.43 3.72
C VAL A 17 -6.69 10.81 4.67
N THR A 18 -6.98 9.93 5.63
CA THR A 18 -7.92 10.19 6.72
C THR A 18 -7.18 10.13 8.05
N GLU A 19 -7.88 10.39 9.17
CA GLU A 19 -7.31 10.28 10.52
C GLU A 19 -6.88 8.85 10.89
N ARG A 20 -7.33 7.83 10.16
CA ARG A 20 -7.12 6.42 10.53
C ARG A 20 -6.41 5.61 9.47
N GLU A 21 -6.54 5.99 8.21
CA GLU A 21 -6.10 5.18 7.07
C GLU A 21 -5.66 6.03 5.88
N VAL A 22 -4.91 5.38 4.99
CA VAL A 22 -4.45 5.95 3.72
C VAL A 22 -4.89 5.02 2.60
N LYS A 23 -5.52 5.61 1.59
CA LYS A 23 -5.87 4.93 0.33
C LYS A 23 -4.79 5.20 -0.70
N VAL A 24 -4.22 4.14 -1.28
CA VAL A 24 -3.18 4.22 -2.30
C VAL A 24 -3.61 3.49 -3.57
N THR A 25 -3.16 3.99 -4.72
CA THR A 25 -3.23 3.27 -5.99
C THR A 25 -1.89 2.66 -6.34
N LEU A 26 -1.90 1.47 -6.91
CA LEU A 26 -0.72 0.83 -7.48
C LEU A 26 -0.58 1.18 -8.96
N LYS A 27 0.66 1.44 -9.39
CA LYS A 27 0.98 1.75 -10.79
C LYS A 27 0.49 0.63 -11.71
N GLY A 28 0.07 1.00 -12.92
CA GLY A 28 -0.33 0.04 -13.94
C GLY A 28 -1.74 -0.53 -13.75
N ARG A 29 -2.60 0.15 -12.98
CA ARG A 29 -3.97 -0.29 -12.68
C ARG A 29 -4.02 -1.63 -11.92
N MET A 30 -2.98 -1.92 -11.14
CA MET A 30 -2.89 -3.15 -10.35
C MET A 30 -3.86 -3.16 -9.15
N GLY A 31 -4.47 -2.03 -8.81
CA GLY A 31 -5.51 -1.94 -7.80
C GLY A 31 -5.40 -0.73 -6.90
N ILE A 32 -6.29 -0.69 -5.91
CA ILE A 32 -6.33 0.28 -4.83
C ILE A 32 -6.27 -0.52 -3.52
N ILE A 33 -5.51 -0.02 -2.57
CA ILE A 33 -5.40 -0.62 -1.24
C ILE A 33 -5.60 0.49 -0.22
N THR A 34 -6.34 0.18 0.83
CA THR A 34 -6.48 1.05 2.00
C THR A 34 -5.82 0.36 3.18
N VAL A 35 -4.91 1.06 3.86
CA VAL A 35 -4.20 0.55 5.04
C VAL A 35 -4.29 1.55 6.19
N PRO A 36 -4.30 1.08 7.46
CA PRO A 36 -4.26 1.99 8.59
C PRO A 36 -2.93 2.73 8.66
N LEU A 37 -2.91 3.93 9.27
CA LEU A 37 -1.71 4.78 9.33
C LEU A 37 -0.48 4.09 9.94
N ARG A 38 -0.67 3.19 10.90
CA ARG A 38 0.41 2.40 11.53
C ARG A 38 1.20 1.51 10.56
N CYS A 39 0.66 1.25 9.37
CA CYS A 39 1.32 0.46 8.33
C CYS A 39 2.17 1.34 7.38
N VAL A 40 2.14 2.67 7.54
CA VAL A 40 2.84 3.61 6.67
C VAL A 40 4.13 4.07 7.35
N LEU A 41 5.27 3.76 6.74
CA LEU A 41 6.59 4.16 7.23
C LEU A 41 7.05 5.42 6.49
N THR A 42 7.15 6.55 7.21
CA THR A 42 7.54 7.84 6.63
C THR A 42 7.97 8.83 7.71
N ASP A 43 8.92 9.71 7.39
CA ASP A 43 9.29 10.87 8.21
C ASP A 43 8.59 12.17 7.76
N GLN A 44 7.74 12.09 6.73
CA GLN A 44 7.08 13.23 6.09
C GLN A 44 5.55 13.20 6.31
N PRO A 45 4.89 14.36 6.45
CA PRO A 45 3.44 14.45 6.53
C PRO A 45 2.75 13.88 5.27
N LEU A 46 1.74 13.05 5.48
CA LEU A 46 1.00 12.41 4.41
C LEU A 46 0.04 13.39 3.73
N HIS A 47 0.08 13.42 2.39
CA HIS A 47 -0.87 14.17 1.57
C HIS A 47 -1.09 13.48 0.21
N VAL A 48 -2.20 13.85 -0.44
CA VAL A 48 -2.60 13.29 -1.74
C VAL A 48 -1.54 13.57 -2.80
N GLY A 49 -1.27 12.58 -3.66
CA GLY A 49 -0.32 12.68 -4.76
C GLY A 49 1.11 12.23 -4.44
N LEU A 50 1.45 12.05 -3.16
CA LEU A 50 2.75 11.51 -2.77
C LEU A 50 2.99 10.12 -3.38
N LYS A 51 4.24 9.91 -3.82
CA LYS A 51 4.69 8.61 -4.32
C LYS A 51 4.89 7.66 -3.14
N ILE A 52 4.47 6.41 -3.32
CA ILE A 52 4.67 5.35 -2.34
C ILE A 52 5.31 4.13 -2.98
N GLN A 53 5.84 3.27 -2.13
CA GLN A 53 6.31 1.93 -2.46
C GLN A 53 5.74 0.97 -1.43
N VAL A 54 5.28 -0.20 -1.85
CA VAL A 54 4.68 -1.19 -0.94
C VAL A 54 5.11 -2.61 -1.33
N TYR A 55 5.30 -3.44 -0.30
CA TYR A 55 5.40 -4.89 -0.45
C TYR A 55 4.05 -5.51 -0.13
N LEU A 56 3.56 -6.40 -1.00
CA LEU A 56 2.31 -7.12 -0.81
C LEU A 56 2.53 -8.63 -0.81
N SER A 57 1.78 -9.30 0.06
CA SER A 57 1.59 -10.75 0.07
C SER A 57 0.15 -11.10 -0.31
N TYR A 58 -0.09 -12.38 -0.58
CA TYR A 58 -1.45 -12.89 -0.82
C TYR A 58 -2.27 -12.90 0.47
N ILE A 59 -3.56 -12.62 0.35
CA ILE A 59 -4.53 -12.83 1.44
C ILE A 59 -4.94 -14.30 1.38
N GLN A 60 -4.66 -15.04 2.45
CA GLN A 60 -5.09 -16.43 2.60
C GLN A 60 -6.31 -16.49 3.53
N VAL A 61 -7.37 -17.14 3.07
CA VAL A 61 -8.49 -17.53 3.94
C VAL A 61 -8.13 -18.85 4.61
N VAL A 62 -8.24 -18.90 5.94
CA VAL A 62 -8.01 -20.09 6.77
C VAL A 62 -9.25 -20.46 7.56
#